data_AF-A0A8H9FRK1-F1
#
_entry.id   AF-A0A8H9FRK1-F1
#
_cell.length_a   1.000
_cell.length_b   1.000
_cell.length_c   1.000
_cell.angle_alpha   90.00
_cell.angle_beta   90.00
_cell.angle_gamma   90.00
#
_symmetry.space_group_name_H-M   'P 1'
#
loop_
_entity.id
_entity.type
_entity.pdbx_description
1 polymer ?
#
loop_
_entity_poly.entity_id
_entity_poly.type
_entity_poly.pdbx_seq_one_letter_code
_entity_poly.pdbx_strand_id
1 'polypeptide(L)'
;MILPKVRDPRLVTIRRGGTLTDDDHRLLALWAADCAEHVLHLVEAERPEDSRPRTAVESVRAWTRGDLGMMASRAAGGHAMGAARDLVGAARHAAYAAGQAACVPHVAEHDLGAAAYAIKAVRATATADDGIALGRRELAWQRDRLPAPVRDLVLEDIVRRDDICWSVFSA
;
A
#
# COMPACT_ATOMS: atom_id res chain seq x y z
N MET A 1 8.81 9.55 -5.87
CA MET A 1 7.72 8.98 -6.71
C MET A 1 7.87 7.47 -6.62
N ILE A 2 6.82 6.74 -6.24
CA ILE A 2 6.83 5.28 -5.96
C ILE A 2 6.46 4.42 -7.18
N LEU A 3 6.09 5.06 -8.28
CA LEU A 3 5.86 4.39 -9.56
C LEU A 3 7.15 4.43 -10.39
N PRO A 4 7.60 3.29 -10.95
CA PRO A 4 8.79 3.27 -11.79
C PRO A 4 8.54 4.00 -13.12
N LYS A 5 9.60 4.56 -13.71
CA LYS A 5 9.52 5.19 -15.05
C LYS A 5 9.17 4.16 -16.14
N VAL A 6 9.72 2.95 -16.02
CA VAL A 6 9.45 1.84 -16.92
C VAL A 6 8.58 0.84 -16.19
N ARG A 7 7.37 0.64 -16.72
CA ARG A 7 6.33 -0.23 -16.15
C ARG A 7 6.71 -1.70 -16.33
N ASP A 8 6.40 -2.54 -15.35
CA ASP A 8 6.42 -4.00 -15.55
C ASP A 8 5.12 -4.42 -16.26
N PRO A 9 5.16 -5.05 -17.45
CA PRO A 9 3.95 -5.57 -18.09
C PRO A 9 3.15 -6.53 -17.20
N ARG A 10 3.81 -7.20 -16.24
CA ARG A 10 3.18 -8.09 -15.26
C ARG A 10 2.38 -7.36 -14.17
N LEU A 11 2.53 -6.04 -14.06
CA LEU A 11 1.73 -5.16 -13.21
C LEU A 11 0.78 -4.26 -14.03
N VAL A 12 0.60 -4.58 -15.32
CA VAL A 12 -0.38 -3.95 -16.20
C VAL A 12 -1.43 -4.98 -16.58
N THR A 13 -2.71 -4.62 -16.46
CA THR A 13 -3.79 -5.56 -16.77
C THR A 13 -3.83 -5.93 -18.24
N ILE A 14 -4.33 -7.13 -18.56
CA ILE A 14 -4.50 -7.63 -19.93
C ILE A 14 -5.27 -6.62 -20.80
N ARG A 15 -6.36 -6.06 -20.26
CA ARG A 15 -7.18 -5.02 -20.93
C ARG A 15 -6.46 -3.69 -21.18
N ARG A 16 -5.26 -3.51 -20.65
CA ARG A 16 -4.38 -2.35 -20.86
C ARG A 16 -3.06 -2.73 -21.54
N GLY A 17 -2.97 -3.93 -22.13
CA GLY A 17 -1.82 -4.39 -22.90
C GLY A 17 -0.68 -5.01 -22.08
N GLY A 18 -0.93 -5.39 -20.83
CA GLY A 18 0.02 -6.16 -20.01
C GLY A 18 -0.39 -7.63 -19.86
N THR A 19 0.06 -8.27 -18.79
CA THR A 19 -0.19 -9.70 -18.51
C THR A 19 -0.87 -9.97 -17.18
N LEU A 20 -1.17 -8.93 -16.37
CA LEU A 20 -1.86 -9.09 -15.09
C LEU A 20 -3.34 -9.45 -15.33
N THR A 21 -3.80 -10.55 -14.74
CA THR A 21 -5.23 -10.90 -14.76
C THR A 21 -6.00 -9.98 -13.81
N ASP A 22 -7.31 -9.79 -14.04
CA ASP A 22 -8.12 -8.99 -13.11
C ASP A 22 -8.21 -9.66 -11.72
N ASP A 23 -8.11 -10.99 -11.63
CA ASP A 23 -8.08 -11.72 -10.36
C ASP A 23 -6.78 -11.47 -9.59
N ASP A 24 -5.63 -11.56 -10.26
CA ASP A 24 -4.34 -11.23 -9.64
C ASP A 24 -4.28 -9.75 -9.24
N HIS A 25 -4.89 -8.84 -10.04
CA HIS A 25 -4.98 -7.43 -9.68
C HIS A 25 -5.78 -7.22 -8.39
N ARG A 26 -6.88 -7.96 -8.19
CA ARG A 26 -7.62 -7.96 -6.91
C ARG A 26 -6.79 -8.53 -5.76
N LEU A 27 -5.99 -9.57 -5.99
CA LEU A 27 -5.09 -10.13 -4.96
C LEU A 27 -4.05 -9.10 -4.51
N LEU A 28 -3.43 -8.36 -5.44
CA LEU A 28 -2.52 -7.26 -5.11
C LEU A 28 -3.22 -6.16 -4.30
N ALA A 29 -4.46 -5.82 -4.69
CA ALA A 29 -5.26 -4.82 -3.98
C ALA A 29 -5.65 -5.25 -2.57
N LEU A 30 -6.00 -6.52 -2.35
CA LEU A 30 -6.28 -7.07 -1.03
C LEU A 30 -5.03 -7.07 -0.15
N TRP A 31 -3.89 -7.51 -0.67
CA TRP A 31 -2.64 -7.49 0.08
C TRP A 31 -2.22 -6.07 0.46
N ALA A 32 -2.35 -5.10 -0.45
CA ALA A 32 -2.10 -3.69 -0.17
C ALA A 32 -3.05 -3.14 0.91
N ALA A 33 -4.32 -3.56 0.89
CA ALA A 33 -5.30 -3.21 1.91
C ALA A 33 -4.91 -3.79 3.28
N ASP A 34 -4.48 -5.05 3.34
CA ASP A 34 -4.02 -5.69 4.58
C ASP A 34 -2.81 -4.94 5.18
N CYS A 35 -1.84 -4.56 4.34
CA CYS A 35 -0.68 -3.76 4.77
C CYS A 35 -1.09 -2.40 5.33
N ALA A 36 -1.98 -1.68 4.64
CA ALA A 36 -2.45 -0.38 5.07
C ALA A 36 -3.32 -0.46 6.35
N GLU A 37 -4.17 -1.47 6.46
CA GLU A 37 -5.04 -1.67 7.61
C GLU A 37 -4.26 -2.00 8.88
N HIS A 38 -3.16 -2.76 8.76
CA HIS A 38 -2.32 -3.13 9.91
C HIS A 38 -1.77 -1.91 10.66
N VAL A 39 -1.48 -0.82 9.94
CA VAL A 39 -0.96 0.43 10.50
C VAL A 39 -2.02 1.53 10.65
N LEU A 40 -3.27 1.28 10.27
CA LEU A 40 -4.33 2.29 10.24
C LEU A 40 -4.57 2.92 11.62
N HIS A 41 -4.47 2.12 12.68
CA HIS A 41 -4.61 2.58 14.06
C HIS A 41 -3.67 3.76 14.43
N LEU A 42 -2.52 3.89 13.75
CA LEU A 42 -1.56 4.98 14.02
C LEU A 42 -2.11 6.35 13.62
N VAL A 43 -2.86 6.43 12.52
CA VAL A 43 -3.52 7.69 12.14
C VAL A 43 -4.79 7.91 12.95
N GLU A 44 -5.51 6.86 13.31
CA GLU A 44 -6.76 6.97 14.06
C GLU A 44 -6.55 7.37 15.52
N ALA A 45 -5.41 7.02 16.10
CA ALA A 45 -5.02 7.50 17.43
C ALA A 45 -4.74 9.02 17.43
N GLU A 46 -4.21 9.57 16.35
CA GLU A 46 -3.86 11.00 16.23
C GLU A 46 -5.01 11.86 15.70
N ARG A 47 -5.86 11.30 14.82
CA ARG A 47 -7.00 11.95 14.17
C ARG A 47 -8.24 11.03 14.16
N PRO A 48 -8.84 10.75 15.33
CA PRO A 48 -9.98 9.82 15.42
C PRO A 48 -11.22 10.27 14.63
N GLU A 49 -11.37 11.57 14.38
CA GLU A 49 -12.45 12.16 13.61
C GLU A 49 -12.24 12.15 12.09
N ASP A 50 -11.02 11.88 11.62
CA ASP A 50 -10.71 11.85 10.20
C ASP A 50 -10.91 10.45 9.62
N SER A 51 -12.10 10.20 9.06
CA SER A 51 -12.44 8.91 8.48
C SER A 51 -11.75 8.63 7.13
N ARG A 52 -11.08 9.61 6.51
CA ARG A 52 -10.56 9.49 5.13
C ARG A 52 -9.61 8.29 4.94
N PRO A 53 -8.64 8.01 5.83
CA PRO A 53 -7.77 6.83 5.71
C PRO A 53 -8.54 5.51 5.81
N ARG A 54 -9.46 5.37 6.77
CA ARG A 54 -10.30 4.17 6.91
C ARG A 54 -11.16 3.95 5.68
N THR A 55 -11.84 5.00 5.21
CA THR A 55 -12.65 4.94 3.98
C THR A 55 -11.83 4.53 2.75
N ALA A 56 -10.55 4.91 2.66
CA ALA A 56 -9.67 4.49 1.58
C ALA A 56 -9.41 2.96 1.62
N VAL A 57 -9.11 2.39 2.79
CA VAL A 57 -8.94 0.93 2.96
C VAL A 57 -10.24 0.18 2.64
N GLU A 58 -11.37 0.67 3.14
CA GLU A 58 -12.69 0.08 2.85
C GLU A 58 -13.03 0.14 1.35
N SER A 59 -12.66 1.22 0.67
CA SER A 59 -12.92 1.41 -0.76
C SER A 59 -12.18 0.41 -1.64
N VAL A 60 -10.90 0.13 -1.36
CA VAL A 60 -10.17 -0.89 -2.13
C VAL A 60 -10.75 -2.28 -1.89
N ARG A 61 -11.13 -2.60 -0.65
CA ARG A 61 -11.83 -3.87 -0.34
C ARG A 61 -13.17 -3.95 -1.07
N ALA A 62 -13.96 -2.88 -1.10
CA ALA A 62 -15.21 -2.82 -1.85
C ALA A 62 -15.00 -3.01 -3.36
N TRP A 63 -13.96 -2.39 -3.94
CA TRP A 63 -13.60 -2.60 -5.34
C TRP A 63 -13.24 -4.07 -5.63
N THR A 64 -12.50 -4.74 -4.74
CA THR A 64 -12.14 -6.16 -4.93
C THR A 64 -13.35 -7.09 -4.99
N ARG A 65 -14.45 -6.74 -4.32
CA ARG A 65 -15.73 -7.48 -4.35
C ARG A 65 -16.64 -7.10 -5.53
N GLY A 66 -16.30 -6.02 -6.26
CA GLY A 66 -17.13 -5.47 -7.33
C GLY A 66 -18.19 -4.47 -6.88
N ASP A 67 -18.23 -4.12 -5.59
CA ASP A 67 -19.22 -3.21 -5.00
C ASP A 67 -18.94 -1.72 -5.31
N LEU A 68 -17.71 -1.40 -5.70
CA LEU A 68 -17.26 -0.03 -5.93
C LEU A 68 -16.48 0.08 -7.25
N GLY A 69 -16.71 1.16 -7.99
CA GLY A 69 -15.95 1.45 -9.22
C GLY A 69 -14.51 1.92 -8.95
N MET A 70 -13.59 1.63 -9.88
CA MET A 70 -12.17 2.01 -9.77
C MET A 70 -11.96 3.50 -9.47
N MET A 71 -12.70 4.39 -10.15
CA MET A 71 -12.53 5.84 -9.96
C MET A 71 -12.96 6.30 -8.57
N ALA A 72 -13.97 5.66 -7.97
CA ALA A 72 -14.40 5.97 -6.61
C ALA A 72 -13.35 5.52 -5.58
N SER A 73 -12.77 4.32 -5.74
CA SER A 73 -11.63 3.89 -4.91
C SER A 73 -10.44 4.84 -5.05
N ARG A 74 -10.08 5.22 -6.28
CA ARG A 74 -8.99 6.18 -6.54
C ARG A 74 -9.25 7.54 -5.87
N ALA A 75 -10.49 8.03 -5.90
CA ALA A 75 -10.87 9.28 -5.25
C ALA A 75 -10.70 9.19 -3.72
N ALA A 76 -11.15 8.10 -3.10
CA ALA A 76 -10.93 7.85 -1.68
C ALA A 76 -9.43 7.82 -1.33
N GLY A 77 -8.59 7.21 -2.19
CA GLY A 77 -7.14 7.24 -2.04
C GLY A 77 -6.56 8.66 -2.09
N GLY A 78 -7.03 9.48 -3.02
CA GLY A 78 -6.70 10.91 -3.09
C GLY A 78 -7.06 11.66 -1.80
N HIS A 79 -8.22 11.39 -1.21
CA HIS A 79 -8.65 12.01 0.04
C HIS A 79 -7.77 11.59 1.22
N ALA A 80 -7.42 10.31 1.36
CA ALA A 80 -6.51 9.83 2.40
C ALA A 80 -5.09 10.45 2.25
N MET A 81 -4.57 10.55 1.02
CA MET A 81 -3.31 11.25 0.77
C MET A 81 -3.39 12.76 1.05
N GLY A 82 -4.58 13.36 0.90
CA GLY A 82 -4.87 14.73 1.32
C GLY A 82 -4.81 14.88 2.84
N ALA A 83 -5.40 13.94 3.58
CA ALA A 83 -5.33 13.88 5.05
C ALA A 83 -3.90 13.81 5.57
N ALA A 84 -3.04 13.05 4.89
CA ALA A 84 -1.64 12.90 5.26
C ALA A 84 -0.80 14.20 5.19
N ARG A 85 -1.27 15.25 4.49
CA ARG A 85 -0.47 16.46 4.25
C ARG A 85 -0.17 17.24 5.53
N ASP A 86 -1.12 17.28 6.45
CA ASP A 86 -1.04 18.05 7.70
C ASP A 86 -0.49 17.20 8.87
N LEU A 87 -0.11 15.96 8.59
CA LEU A 87 0.43 15.02 9.57
C LEU A 87 1.96 14.92 9.44
N VAL A 88 2.59 14.38 10.48
CA VAL A 88 4.00 13.99 10.50
C VAL A 88 4.15 12.57 11.08
N GLY A 89 5.35 11.99 10.98
CA GLY A 89 5.66 10.71 11.62
C GLY A 89 4.77 9.53 11.19
N ALA A 90 4.45 8.68 12.17
CA ALA A 90 3.73 7.42 11.98
C ALA A 90 2.34 7.60 11.35
N ALA A 91 1.53 8.54 11.86
CA ALA A 91 0.19 8.81 11.36
C ALA A 91 0.19 9.24 9.90
N ARG A 92 1.15 10.11 9.51
CA ARG A 92 1.32 10.53 8.11
C ARG A 92 1.56 9.34 7.19
N HIS A 93 2.47 8.45 7.59
CA HIS A 93 2.83 7.30 6.77
C HIS A 93 1.69 6.29 6.68
N ALA A 94 0.95 6.06 7.77
CA ALA A 94 -0.25 5.22 7.76
C ALA A 94 -1.33 5.78 6.81
N ALA A 95 -1.59 7.09 6.84
CA ALA A 95 -2.52 7.74 5.93
C ALA A 95 -2.09 7.63 4.45
N TYR A 96 -0.78 7.76 4.16
CA TYR A 96 -0.27 7.49 2.83
C TYR A 96 -0.41 6.03 2.42
N ALA A 97 -0.17 5.07 3.32
CA ALA A 97 -0.35 3.64 3.05
C ALA A 97 -1.78 3.34 2.61
N ALA A 98 -2.77 3.84 3.36
CA ALA A 98 -4.19 3.74 3.00
C ALA A 98 -4.50 4.38 1.64
N GLY A 99 -3.94 5.56 1.39
CA GLY A 99 -4.08 6.25 0.10
C GLY A 99 -3.51 5.47 -1.09
N GLN A 100 -2.36 4.80 -0.90
CA GLN A 100 -1.78 3.93 -1.92
C GLN A 100 -2.64 2.70 -2.18
N ALA A 101 -3.09 2.01 -1.12
CA ALA A 101 -3.94 0.83 -1.25
C ALA A 101 -5.21 1.13 -2.08
N ALA A 102 -5.88 2.25 -1.79
CA ALA A 102 -7.04 2.73 -2.53
C ALA A 102 -6.78 3.08 -4.01
N CYS A 103 -5.53 3.33 -4.39
CA CYS A 103 -5.13 3.62 -5.76
C CYS A 103 -4.71 2.38 -6.56
N VAL A 104 -4.53 1.20 -5.92
CA VAL A 104 -4.22 -0.07 -6.62
C VAL A 104 -5.20 -0.36 -7.77
N PRO A 105 -6.53 -0.17 -7.63
CA PRO A 105 -7.48 -0.36 -8.73
C PRO A 105 -7.16 0.46 -9.98
N HIS A 106 -6.55 1.63 -9.81
CA HIS A 106 -6.14 2.49 -10.91
C HIS A 106 -4.83 2.00 -11.55
N VAL A 107 -3.83 1.66 -10.73
CA VAL A 107 -2.49 1.23 -11.12
C VAL A 107 -1.98 0.19 -10.10
N ALA A 108 -1.69 -1.03 -10.54
CA ALA A 108 -1.34 -2.13 -9.64
C ALA A 108 -0.11 -1.84 -8.77
N GLU A 109 0.91 -1.18 -9.32
CA GLU A 109 2.14 -0.79 -8.59
C GLU A 109 1.95 0.08 -7.34
N HIS A 110 0.75 0.61 -7.08
CA HIS A 110 0.49 1.24 -5.80
C HIS A 110 0.54 0.25 -4.62
N ASP A 111 0.51 -1.05 -4.88
CA ASP A 111 0.63 -2.13 -3.90
C ASP A 111 1.88 -2.01 -3.01
N LEU A 112 3.08 -1.92 -3.61
CA LEU A 112 4.33 -1.71 -2.88
C LEU A 112 4.41 -0.32 -2.27
N GLY A 113 3.71 0.66 -2.84
CA GLY A 113 3.54 1.96 -2.20
C GLY A 113 2.85 1.82 -0.83
N ALA A 114 1.78 1.04 -0.76
CA ALA A 114 1.05 0.79 0.50
C ALA A 114 1.94 0.07 1.51
N ALA A 115 2.59 -1.02 1.09
CA ALA A 115 3.50 -1.80 1.92
C ALA A 115 4.70 -0.98 2.44
N ALA A 116 5.36 -0.21 1.57
CA ALA A 116 6.51 0.61 1.93
C ALA A 116 6.13 1.72 2.94
N TYR A 117 4.99 2.39 2.73
CA TYR A 117 4.52 3.38 3.69
C TYR A 117 4.09 2.76 5.02
N ALA A 118 3.51 1.57 5.03
CA ALA A 118 3.22 0.86 6.27
C ALA A 118 4.51 0.57 7.07
N ILE A 119 5.57 0.07 6.42
CA ILE A 119 6.89 -0.11 7.06
C ILE A 119 7.42 1.22 7.62
N LYS A 120 7.30 2.32 6.86
CA LYS A 120 7.70 3.65 7.36
C LYS A 120 6.86 4.12 8.55
N ALA A 121 5.58 3.77 8.59
CA ALA A 121 4.70 4.12 9.70
C ALA A 121 5.16 3.44 10.99
N VAL A 122 5.41 2.12 10.94
CA VAL A 122 5.91 1.38 12.11
C VAL A 122 7.33 1.84 12.51
N ARG A 123 8.22 2.12 11.55
CA ARG A 123 9.56 2.68 11.84
C ARG A 123 9.49 3.99 12.62
N ALA A 124 8.50 4.82 12.32
CA ALA A 124 8.35 6.14 12.93
C ALA A 124 7.71 6.13 14.33
N THR A 125 7.39 4.96 14.91
CA THR A 125 6.88 4.85 16.28
C THR A 125 7.99 4.71 17.33
N ALA A 126 9.24 4.58 16.91
CA ALA A 126 10.37 4.32 17.79
C ALA A 126 11.62 5.12 17.40
N THR A 127 12.69 4.97 18.18
CA THR A 127 14.03 5.48 17.87
C THR A 127 14.58 4.84 16.60
N ALA A 128 15.68 5.36 16.05
CA ALA A 128 16.22 4.88 14.77
C ALA A 128 16.51 3.37 14.76
N ASP A 129 17.20 2.85 15.78
CA ASP A 129 17.61 1.44 15.84
C ASP A 129 16.40 0.50 16.06
N ASP A 130 15.53 0.84 17.02
CA ASP A 130 14.31 0.09 17.29
C ASP A 130 13.32 0.14 16.11
N GLY A 131 13.28 1.28 15.42
CA GLY A 131 12.49 1.50 14.22
C GLY A 131 12.89 0.53 13.11
N ILE A 132 14.20 0.35 12.84
CA ILE A 132 14.67 -0.62 11.85
C ILE A 132 14.18 -2.03 12.18
N ALA A 133 14.32 -2.46 13.44
CA ALA A 133 13.86 -3.77 13.88
C ALA A 133 12.34 -3.94 13.74
N LEU A 134 11.57 -2.91 14.09
CA LEU A 134 10.12 -2.87 13.88
C LEU A 134 9.74 -2.97 12.40
N GLY A 135 10.44 -2.25 11.52
CA GLY A 135 10.21 -2.31 10.08
C GLY A 135 10.49 -3.69 9.49
N ARG A 136 11.52 -4.40 9.98
CA ARG A 136 11.79 -5.80 9.57
C ARG A 136 10.69 -6.75 10.01
N ARG A 137 10.13 -6.56 11.21
CA ARG A 137 8.96 -7.33 11.69
C ARG A 137 7.73 -7.08 10.82
N GLU A 138 7.48 -5.81 10.47
CA GLU A 138 6.39 -5.44 9.57
C GLU A 138 6.58 -6.08 8.18
N LEU A 139 7.77 -6.00 7.60
CA LEU A 139 8.07 -6.66 6.32
C LEU A 139 7.85 -8.17 6.37
N ALA A 140 8.31 -8.84 7.44
CA ALA A 140 8.09 -10.28 7.60
C ALA A 140 6.59 -10.60 7.65
N TRP A 141 5.81 -9.84 8.43
CA TRP A 141 4.36 -9.97 8.49
C TRP A 141 3.69 -9.78 7.12
N GLN A 142 4.10 -8.75 6.36
CA GLN A 142 3.58 -8.49 5.02
C GLN A 142 3.87 -9.65 4.05
N ARG A 143 5.08 -10.24 4.11
CA ARG A 143 5.47 -11.38 3.25
C ARG A 143 4.73 -12.67 3.61
N ASP A 144 4.40 -12.86 4.88
CA ASP A 144 3.59 -14.00 5.32
C ASP A 144 2.15 -13.92 4.80
N ARG A 145 1.65 -12.71 4.49
CA ARG A 145 0.29 -12.50 3.96
C ARG A 145 0.21 -12.40 2.44
N LEU A 146 1.32 -12.56 1.72
CA LEU A 146 1.29 -12.59 0.26
C LEU A 146 0.46 -13.77 -0.27
N PRO A 147 -0.60 -13.51 -1.07
CA PRO A 147 -1.35 -14.57 -1.72
C PRO A 147 -0.46 -15.37 -2.67
N ALA A 148 -0.58 -16.70 -2.64
CA ALA A 148 0.29 -17.59 -3.41
C ALA A 148 0.39 -17.24 -4.91
N PRO A 149 -0.71 -16.91 -5.63
CA PRO A 149 -0.64 -16.61 -7.08
C PRO A 149 0.23 -15.41 -7.45
N VAL A 150 0.33 -14.41 -6.57
CA VAL A 150 1.07 -13.16 -6.83
C VAL A 150 2.36 -13.05 -6.03
N ARG A 151 2.68 -14.05 -5.19
CA ARG A 151 3.82 -14.03 -4.27
C ARG A 151 5.13 -13.75 -5.00
N ASP A 152 5.46 -14.55 -6.00
CA ASP A 152 6.75 -14.42 -6.71
C ASP A 152 6.86 -13.09 -7.44
N LEU A 153 5.76 -12.66 -8.08
CA LEU A 153 5.67 -11.34 -8.71
C LEU A 153 6.00 -10.21 -7.72
N VAL A 154 5.37 -10.21 -6.54
CA VAL A 154 5.61 -9.16 -5.54
C VAL A 154 7.02 -9.24 -4.96
N LEU A 155 7.55 -10.44 -4.72
CA LEU A 155 8.91 -10.60 -4.17
C LEU A 155 9.99 -10.12 -5.15
N GLU A 156 9.86 -10.43 -6.44
CA GLU A 156 10.76 -9.91 -7.47
C GLU A 156 10.67 -8.38 -7.59
N ASP A 157 9.44 -7.87 -7.51
CA ASP A 157 9.17 -6.46 -7.66
C ASP A 157 9.62 -5.63 -6.43
N ILE A 158 9.61 -6.22 -5.23
CA ILE A 158 10.29 -5.68 -4.05
C ILE A 158 11.75 -5.42 -4.36
N VAL A 159 12.48 -6.40 -4.91
CA VAL A 159 13.90 -6.23 -5.25
C VAL A 159 14.08 -5.15 -6.32
N ARG A 160 13.20 -5.10 -7.31
CA ARG A 160 13.28 -4.16 -8.43
C ARG A 160 12.99 -2.71 -8.03
N ARG A 161 12.05 -2.48 -7.11
CA ARG A 161 11.54 -1.13 -6.76
C ARG A 161 12.02 -0.63 -5.40
N ASP A 162 12.87 -1.38 -4.69
CA ASP A 162 13.29 -1.01 -3.33
C ASP A 162 13.91 0.39 -3.27
N ASP A 163 14.71 0.77 -4.27
CA ASP A 163 15.36 2.09 -4.35
C ASP A 163 14.34 3.25 -4.37
N ILE A 164 13.29 3.15 -5.18
CA ILE A 164 12.22 4.15 -5.25
C ILE A 164 11.23 4.06 -4.07
N CYS A 165 11.32 2.97 -3.30
CA CYS A 165 10.64 2.75 -2.03
C CYS A 165 11.56 3.01 -0.81
N TRP A 166 12.61 3.83 -0.98
CA TRP A 166 13.51 4.27 0.11
C TRP A 166 14.28 3.14 0.80
N SER A 167 14.54 2.05 0.09
CA SER A 167 15.24 0.86 0.58
C SER A 167 14.62 0.24 1.83
N VAL A 168 13.32 0.43 2.06
CA VAL A 168 12.68 -0.06 3.28
C VAL A 168 12.52 -1.58 3.31
N PHE A 169 12.63 -2.25 2.16
CA PHE A 169 12.50 -3.69 2.07
C PHE A 169 13.83 -4.43 2.29
N SER A 170 14.97 -3.75 2.18
CA SER A 170 16.32 -4.32 2.42
C SER A 170 17.01 -3.81 3.69
N ALA A 171 16.50 -2.74 4.31
CA ALA A 171 17.08 -2.10 5.50
C ALA A 171 16.84 -2.87 6.82
#